data_AF-A0A816LQJ7-F1
#
_entry.id   AF-A0A816LQJ7-F1
#
_cell.length_a   1.000
_cell.length_b   1.000
_cell.length_c   1.000
_cell.angle_alpha   90.00
_cell.angle_beta   90.00
_cell.angle_gamma   90.00
#
_symmetry.space_group_name_H-M   'P 1'
#
loop_
_entity.id
_entity.type
_entity.pdbx_description
1 polymer ?
#
loop_
_entity_poly.entity_id
_entity_poly.type
_entity_poly.pdbx_seq_one_letter_code
_entity_poly.pdbx_strand_id
1 'polypeptide(L)'
;MAESKVPLETVIKHLSDTLTQQSTAITRLEQTMGSILSEVDTRITTSRAETQQEIKSLETTIASKDTMLTQVFDNIQSLTTGLHELKDLFTNHHTLQSPTLGHPLLNNPLSNIATPIQANSPHFINSSAAISYELPPTNVQPMNTIVLPPTTSLPTFSGKYTERPRQFLIRVEEYARTVNSWSRETLLRGISQFLKDDAFEWYCQLYYTNTTPVDWNQFVVQFLAQFHSPIRAAQQEQAWIECKQFESETINQFVIRLRSIWLEQKPDELESDFTKHLFCKMRSDMLTLMNSSRSSSLDGIIIEA
;
A
#
# COMPACT_ATOMS: atom_id res chain seq x y z
N MET A 1 22.32 -32.19 71.71
CA MET A 1 22.25 -31.30 70.53
C MET A 1 23.25 -30.19 70.79
N ALA A 2 24.39 -30.17 70.10
CA ALA A 2 25.41 -29.15 70.29
C ALA A 2 25.08 -27.96 69.38
N GLU A 3 24.68 -26.84 69.97
CA GLU A 3 24.51 -25.58 69.24
C GLU A 3 25.89 -25.07 68.82
N SER A 4 26.22 -25.24 67.54
CA SER A 4 27.40 -24.64 66.93
C SER A 4 27.20 -23.13 66.86
N LYS A 5 27.79 -22.39 67.80
CA LYS A 5 27.84 -20.93 67.76
C LYS A 5 28.94 -20.52 66.78
N VAL A 6 28.54 -19.99 65.62
CA VAL A 6 29.46 -19.34 64.69
C VAL A 6 30.07 -18.12 65.41
N PRO A 7 31.41 -17.97 65.43
CA PRO A 7 32.06 -16.82 66.05
C PRO A 7 31.60 -15.50 65.42
N LEU A 8 31.35 -14.48 66.26
CA LEU A 8 30.92 -13.13 65.82
C LEU A 8 31.91 -12.52 64.81
N GLU A 9 33.20 -12.78 64.97
CA GLU A 9 34.26 -12.34 64.06
C GLU A 9 34.08 -12.87 62.64
N THR A 10 33.60 -14.10 62.48
CA THR A 10 33.30 -14.70 61.16
C THR A 10 32.13 -13.99 60.49
N VAL A 11 31.10 -13.64 61.26
CA VAL A 11 29.92 -12.90 60.76
C VAL A 11 30.33 -11.49 60.33
N ILE A 12 31.12 -10.78 61.14
CA ILE A 12 31.61 -9.44 60.83
C ILE A 12 32.46 -9.45 59.56
N LYS A 13 33.39 -10.41 59.44
CA LYS A 13 34.21 -10.55 58.24
C LYS A 13 33.37 -10.80 56.99
N HIS A 14 32.40 -11.72 57.07
CA HIS A 14 31.51 -12.01 55.95
C HIS A 14 30.69 -10.79 55.50
N LEU A 15 30.17 -10.00 56.45
CA LEU A 15 29.45 -8.76 56.13
C LEU A 15 30.38 -7.72 55.47
N SER A 16 31.61 -7.59 55.96
CA SER A 16 32.62 -6.69 55.36
C SER A 16 32.98 -7.10 53.93
N ASP A 17 33.19 -8.40 53.70
CA ASP A 17 33.49 -8.95 52.38
C ASP A 17 32.30 -8.73 51.42
N THR A 18 31.07 -8.97 51.89
CA THR A 18 29.84 -8.73 51.13
C THR A 18 29.67 -7.26 50.77
N LEU A 19 29.91 -6.34 51.71
CA LEU A 19 29.82 -4.90 51.47
C LEU A 19 30.86 -4.44 50.43
N THR A 20 32.08 -4.98 50.51
CA THR A 20 33.16 -4.69 49.56
C THR A 20 32.82 -5.20 48.16
N GLN A 21 32.24 -6.40 48.07
CA GLN A 21 31.76 -6.98 46.82
C GLN A 21 30.64 -6.14 46.20
N GLN A 22 29.66 -5.70 47.00
CA GLN A 22 28.57 -4.84 46.54
C GLN A 22 29.09 -3.48 46.06
N SER A 23 30.00 -2.85 46.80
CA SER A 23 30.64 -1.59 46.39
C SER A 23 31.35 -1.72 45.04
N THR A 24 32.11 -2.82 44.85
CA THR A 24 32.77 -3.11 43.56
C THR A 24 31.76 -3.31 42.43
N ALA A 25 30.64 -3.98 42.71
CA ALA A 25 29.58 -4.19 41.72
C ALA A 25 28.91 -2.87 41.31
N ILE A 26 28.65 -1.97 42.27
CA ILE A 26 28.10 -0.63 42.01
C ILE A 26 29.04 0.17 41.11
N THR A 27 30.34 0.23 41.43
CA THR A 27 31.32 0.95 40.59
C THR A 27 31.37 0.42 39.15
N ARG A 28 31.28 -0.90 38.96
CA ARG A 28 31.22 -1.50 37.60
C ARG A 28 29.95 -1.12 36.87
N LEU A 29 28.81 -1.06 37.56
CA LEU A 29 27.54 -0.66 36.97
C LEU A 29 27.55 0.81 36.58
N GLU A 30 28.10 1.69 37.42
CA GLU A 30 28.29 3.12 37.10
C GLU A 30 29.18 3.31 35.88
N GLN A 31 30.28 2.57 35.79
CA GLN A 31 31.17 2.61 34.62
C GLN A 31 30.47 2.12 33.34
N THR A 32 29.67 1.04 33.45
CA THR A 32 28.91 0.50 32.32
C THR A 32 27.85 1.51 31.87
N MET A 33 27.14 2.14 32.80
CA MET A 33 26.14 3.16 32.50
C MET A 33 26.77 4.39 31.85
N GLY A 34 27.94 4.83 32.33
CA GLY A 34 28.71 5.91 31.70
C GLY A 34 29.13 5.58 30.25
N SER A 35 29.58 4.35 30.00
CA SER A 35 29.91 3.90 28.65
C SER A 35 28.69 3.87 27.72
N ILE A 36 27.54 3.39 28.20
CA ILE A 36 26.29 3.34 27.43
C ILE A 36 25.82 4.76 27.09
N LEU A 37 25.84 5.69 28.06
CA LEU A 37 25.45 7.08 27.82
C LEU A 37 26.34 7.74 26.78
N SER A 38 27.66 7.53 26.84
CA SER A 38 28.60 8.06 25.85
C SER A 38 28.36 7.47 24.44
N GLU A 39 28.04 6.19 24.34
CA GLU A 39 27.69 5.57 23.05
C GLU A 39 26.39 6.13 22.48
N VAL A 40 25.37 6.29 23.32
CA VAL A 40 24.08 6.88 22.93
C VAL A 40 24.25 8.31 22.42
N ASP A 41 25.01 9.14 23.12
CA ASP A 41 25.29 10.52 22.68
C ASP A 41 26.04 10.55 21.34
N THR A 42 27.00 9.63 21.15
CA THR A 42 27.71 9.47 19.87
C THR A 42 26.74 9.11 18.75
N ARG A 43 25.85 8.13 18.96
CA ARG A 43 24.84 7.74 17.96
C ARG A 43 23.84 8.86 17.65
N ILE A 44 23.40 9.60 18.65
CA ILE A 44 22.48 10.75 18.47
C ILE A 44 23.16 11.84 17.63
N THR A 45 24.41 12.18 17.95
CA THR A 45 25.15 13.22 17.21
C THR A 45 25.44 12.81 15.77
N THR A 46 25.82 11.56 15.53
CA THR A 46 26.00 11.01 14.17
C THR A 46 24.69 11.03 13.38
N SER A 47 23.59 10.49 13.94
CA SER A 47 22.30 10.45 13.25
C SER A 47 21.77 11.85 12.92
N ARG A 48 22.00 12.82 13.80
CA ARG A 48 21.64 14.23 13.55
C ARG A 48 22.46 14.82 12.40
N ALA A 49 23.75 14.52 12.32
CA ALA A 49 24.61 14.99 11.24
C ALA A 49 24.20 14.39 9.87
N GLU A 50 23.88 13.10 9.83
CA GLU A 50 23.39 12.41 8.63
C GLU A 50 22.07 13.00 8.14
N THR A 51 21.10 13.18 9.05
CA THR A 51 19.80 13.79 8.72
C THR A 51 19.98 15.21 8.18
N GLN A 52 20.88 16.01 8.77
CA GLN A 52 21.15 17.37 8.31
C GLN A 52 21.80 17.40 6.92
N GLN A 53 22.63 16.40 6.60
CA GLN A 53 23.24 16.26 5.28
C GLN A 53 22.19 15.88 4.23
N GLU A 54 21.27 14.97 4.55
CA GLU A 54 20.17 14.58 3.66
C GLU A 54 19.24 15.77 3.36
N ILE A 55 18.86 16.55 4.38
CA ILE A 55 18.06 17.76 4.21
C ILE A 55 18.75 18.74 3.24
N LYS A 56 20.05 19.00 3.42
CA LYS A 56 20.81 19.89 2.52
C LYS A 56 20.86 19.37 1.07
N SER A 57 20.96 18.05 0.89
CA SER A 57 20.94 17.42 -0.43
C SER A 57 19.56 17.58 -1.11
N LEU A 58 18.49 17.42 -0.35
CA LEU A 58 17.12 17.62 -0.85
C LEU A 58 16.86 19.09 -1.19
N GLU A 59 17.27 20.04 -0.34
CA GLU A 59 17.18 21.48 -0.61
C GLU A 59 17.88 21.86 -1.93
N THR A 60 19.07 21.31 -2.16
CA THR A 60 19.82 21.55 -3.40
C THR A 60 19.08 20.99 -4.63
N THR A 61 18.47 19.82 -4.48
CA THR A 61 17.68 19.18 -5.55
C THR A 61 16.41 19.97 -5.88
N ILE A 62 15.72 20.47 -4.86
CA ILE A 62 14.52 21.32 -5.03
C ILE A 62 14.90 22.61 -5.74
N ALA A 63 15.94 23.31 -5.29
CA ALA A 63 16.40 24.55 -5.92
C ALA A 63 16.79 24.34 -7.41
N SER A 64 17.41 23.21 -7.73
CA SER A 64 17.71 22.84 -9.11
C SER A 64 16.43 22.63 -9.94
N LYS A 65 15.43 21.93 -9.40
CA LYS A 65 14.13 21.72 -10.08
C LYS A 65 13.36 23.02 -10.29
N ASP A 66 13.37 23.92 -9.31
CA ASP A 66 12.73 25.24 -9.43
C ASP A 66 13.36 26.07 -10.55
N THR A 67 14.69 25.99 -10.69
CA THR A 67 15.42 26.63 -11.80
C THR A 67 14.99 26.05 -13.15
N MET A 68 14.88 24.72 -13.25
CA MET A 68 14.40 24.06 -14.48
C MET A 68 12.95 24.43 -14.81
N LEU A 69 12.07 24.48 -13.81
CA LEU A 69 10.67 24.88 -14.00
C LEU A 69 10.56 26.33 -14.50
N THR A 70 11.37 27.23 -13.93
CA THR A 70 11.44 28.63 -14.39
C THR A 70 11.85 28.70 -15.85
N GLN A 71 12.88 27.95 -16.26
CA GLN A 71 13.33 27.90 -17.65
C GLN A 71 12.25 27.35 -18.60
N VAL A 72 11.52 26.31 -18.19
CA VAL A 72 10.39 25.77 -18.97
C VAL A 72 9.30 26.82 -19.14
N PHE A 73 8.99 27.57 -18.08
CA PHE A 73 8.00 28.64 -18.13
C PHE A 73 8.42 29.75 -19.11
N ASP A 74 9.68 30.19 -19.06
CA ASP A 74 10.22 31.20 -19.98
C ASP A 74 10.13 30.73 -21.45
N ASN A 75 10.43 29.46 -21.72
CA ASN A 75 10.30 28.88 -23.05
C ASN A 75 8.84 28.88 -23.55
N ILE A 76 7.88 28.55 -22.68
CA ILE A 76 6.45 28.57 -23.01
C ILE A 76 5.99 30.00 -23.31
N GLN A 77 6.44 30.99 -22.53
CA GLN A 77 6.12 32.40 -22.77
C GLN A 77 6.68 32.89 -24.12
N SER A 78 7.93 32.52 -24.44
CA SER A 78 8.56 32.84 -25.72
C SER A 78 7.77 32.26 -26.90
N LEU A 79 7.39 30.97 -26.83
CA LEU A 79 6.56 30.33 -27.85
C LEU A 79 5.19 30.99 -28.00
N THR A 80 4.56 31.37 -26.87
CA THR A 80 3.26 32.05 -26.86
C THR A 80 3.35 33.39 -27.57
N THR A 81 4.40 34.18 -27.32
CA THR A 81 4.66 35.45 -28.00
C THR A 81 4.87 35.25 -29.50
N GLY A 82 5.70 34.28 -29.90
CA GLY A 82 5.94 33.99 -31.32
C GLY A 82 4.69 33.54 -32.08
N LEU A 83 3.79 32.79 -31.42
CA LEU A 83 2.49 32.44 -32.00
C LEU A 83 1.56 33.64 -32.19
N HIS A 84 1.59 34.62 -31.27
CA HIS A 84 0.83 35.86 -31.43
C HIS A 84 1.35 36.69 -32.61
N GLU A 85 2.67 36.84 -32.74
CA GLU A 85 3.28 37.54 -33.88
C GLU A 85 2.93 36.89 -35.22
N LEU A 86 2.97 35.55 -35.28
CA LEU A 86 2.58 34.81 -36.48
C LEU A 86 1.10 35.04 -36.82
N LYS A 87 0.22 35.00 -35.82
CA LYS A 87 -1.21 35.26 -35.99
C LYS A 87 -1.46 36.66 -36.53
N ASP A 88 -0.77 37.66 -36.00
CA ASP A 88 -0.89 39.06 -36.42
C ASP A 88 -0.47 39.25 -37.89
N LEU A 89 0.59 38.56 -38.33
CA LEU A 89 1.01 38.53 -39.74
C LEU A 89 -0.10 37.98 -40.66
N PHE A 90 -0.75 36.87 -40.27
CA PHE A 90 -1.85 36.29 -41.05
C PHE A 90 -3.08 37.19 -41.12
N THR A 91 -3.42 37.90 -40.03
CA THR A 91 -4.55 38.83 -40.03
C THR A 91 -4.29 40.09 -40.84
N ASN A 92 -3.05 40.58 -40.89
CA ASN A 92 -2.71 41.82 -41.61
C ASN A 92 -2.56 41.62 -43.14
N HIS A 93 -2.37 40.39 -43.63
CA HIS A 93 -2.29 40.11 -45.07
C HIS A 93 -3.65 39.97 -45.78
N HIS A 94 -4.78 39.95 -45.05
CA HIS A 94 -6.11 39.87 -45.65
C HIS A 94 -6.74 41.22 -46.04
N THR A 95 -6.06 42.34 -45.83
CA THR A 95 -6.54 43.69 -46.18
C THR A 95 -5.93 44.28 -47.46
N LEU A 96 -5.58 43.45 -48.45
CA LEU A 96 -5.29 43.93 -49.81
C LEU A 96 -6.56 43.91 -50.67
N GLN A 97 -7.02 45.13 -50.94
CA GLN A 97 -8.11 45.58 -51.79
C GLN A 97 -8.34 44.77 -53.08
N SER A 98 -9.62 44.61 -53.44
CA SER A 98 -10.07 44.54 -54.83
C SER A 98 -11.25 45.50 -55.03
N PRO A 99 -11.36 46.15 -56.20
CA PRO A 99 -12.11 47.40 -56.37
C PRO A 99 -13.60 47.19 -56.63
N THR A 100 -14.33 48.23 -56.24
CA THR A 100 -15.74 48.51 -56.47
C THR A 100 -16.17 48.27 -57.93
N LEU A 101 -17.17 47.41 -58.14
CA LEU A 101 -18.17 47.55 -59.21
C LEU A 101 -19.40 46.71 -58.84
N GLY A 102 -20.55 47.39 -58.73
CA GLY A 102 -21.74 46.89 -58.07
C GLY A 102 -22.52 45.85 -58.86
N HIS A 103 -23.28 45.04 -58.13
CA HIS A 103 -24.68 44.71 -58.39
C HIS A 103 -25.26 43.98 -57.15
N PRO A 104 -26.55 44.18 -56.81
CA PRO A 104 -27.17 43.59 -55.62
C PRO A 104 -27.90 42.28 -55.93
N LEU A 105 -28.20 41.53 -54.86
CA LEU A 105 -29.14 40.38 -54.70
C LEU A 105 -28.47 39.02 -54.43
N LEU A 106 -28.44 38.62 -53.16
CA LEU A 106 -29.38 37.63 -52.60
C LEU A 106 -29.02 37.35 -51.13
N ASN A 107 -29.91 37.78 -50.24
CA ASN A 107 -29.95 37.42 -48.84
C ASN A 107 -30.19 35.91 -48.71
N ASN A 108 -29.38 35.24 -47.89
CA ASN A 108 -29.91 34.18 -47.02
C ASN A 108 -28.97 33.95 -45.81
N PRO A 109 -29.44 34.18 -44.57
CA PRO A 109 -28.70 33.81 -43.37
C PRO A 109 -29.04 32.37 -42.95
N LEU A 110 -28.02 31.53 -42.77
CA LEU A 110 -28.18 30.27 -42.03
C LEU A 110 -27.91 30.52 -40.55
N SER A 111 -28.92 30.14 -39.78
CA SER A 111 -29.16 30.43 -38.38
C SER A 111 -28.32 29.57 -37.43
N ASN A 112 -28.03 30.20 -36.28
CA ASN A 112 -27.81 29.62 -34.96
C ASN A 112 -28.55 28.29 -34.74
N ILE A 113 -27.82 27.28 -34.26
CA ILE A 113 -28.40 26.15 -33.53
C ILE A 113 -27.89 26.23 -32.10
N ALA A 114 -28.70 26.86 -31.26
CA ALA A 114 -28.77 26.55 -29.83
C ALA A 114 -29.85 25.49 -29.65
N THR A 115 -29.58 24.44 -28.87
CA THR A 115 -30.61 23.50 -28.41
C THR A 115 -30.58 23.44 -26.87
N PRO A 116 -31.72 23.66 -26.20
CA PRO A 116 -31.92 23.25 -24.83
C PRO A 116 -32.73 21.95 -24.74
N ILE A 117 -32.53 21.31 -23.59
CA ILE A 117 -33.11 20.10 -23.01
C ILE A 117 -34.64 20.05 -23.14
N GLN A 118 -35.21 18.87 -23.47
CA GLN A 118 -36.48 18.45 -22.88
C GLN A 118 -36.63 16.92 -22.82
N ALA A 119 -37.04 16.48 -21.63
CA ALA A 119 -37.36 15.13 -21.24
C ALA A 119 -38.64 14.62 -21.92
N ASN A 120 -38.69 13.32 -22.21
CA ASN A 120 -39.94 12.56 -22.26
C ASN A 120 -39.66 11.09 -21.92
N SER A 121 -40.34 10.61 -20.87
CA SER A 121 -40.56 9.19 -20.59
C SER A 121 -41.57 8.61 -21.59
N PRO A 122 -41.63 7.28 -21.73
CA PRO A 122 -42.94 6.64 -21.73
C PRO A 122 -43.05 5.41 -20.83
N HIS A 123 -44.25 5.29 -20.27
CA HIS A 123 -44.76 4.21 -19.46
C HIS A 123 -44.81 2.84 -20.19
N PHE A 124 -44.57 1.80 -19.38
CA PHE A 124 -45.11 0.44 -19.41
C PHE A 124 -46.23 0.13 -20.41
N ILE A 125 -46.04 -0.92 -21.21
CA ILE A 125 -47.10 -1.93 -21.48
C ILE A 125 -46.51 -3.34 -21.37
N ASN A 126 -47.18 -4.11 -20.53
CA ASN A 126 -47.07 -5.54 -20.26
C ASN A 126 -47.65 -6.37 -21.42
N SER A 127 -46.99 -7.45 -21.86
CA SER A 127 -47.67 -8.61 -22.49
C SER A 127 -46.73 -9.82 -22.60
N SER A 128 -47.17 -10.88 -21.94
CA SER A 128 -46.64 -12.24 -22.03
C SER A 128 -46.98 -12.87 -23.38
N ALA A 129 -46.02 -13.57 -23.98
CA ALA A 129 -46.27 -14.60 -24.97
C ALA A 129 -45.25 -15.73 -24.77
N ALA A 130 -45.73 -16.83 -24.20
CA ALA A 130 -45.01 -18.08 -24.14
C ALA A 130 -44.93 -18.68 -25.54
N ILE A 131 -43.71 -18.91 -26.03
CA ILE A 131 -43.48 -19.76 -27.19
C ILE A 131 -42.44 -20.80 -26.77
N SER A 132 -42.94 -22.00 -26.47
CA SER A 132 -42.14 -23.21 -26.29
C SER A 132 -41.57 -23.63 -27.64
N TYR A 133 -40.24 -23.60 -27.77
CA TYR A 133 -39.53 -24.37 -28.78
C TYR A 133 -38.79 -25.49 -28.06
N GLU A 134 -39.29 -26.72 -28.23
CA GLU A 134 -38.60 -27.96 -27.87
C GLU A 134 -37.37 -28.11 -28.75
N LEU A 135 -36.18 -27.98 -28.15
CA LEU A 135 -34.90 -28.34 -28.76
C LEU A 135 -34.54 -29.79 -28.36
N PRO A 136 -33.88 -30.55 -29.27
CA PRO A 136 -33.58 -31.96 -29.05
C PRO A 136 -32.55 -32.15 -27.92
N PRO A 137 -32.54 -33.31 -27.25
CA PRO A 137 -31.66 -33.56 -26.10
C PRO A 137 -30.21 -33.72 -26.57
N THR A 138 -29.44 -32.63 -26.50
CA THR A 138 -27.99 -32.69 -26.56
C THR A 138 -27.49 -33.30 -25.26
N ASN A 139 -26.88 -34.47 -25.37
CA ASN A 139 -26.20 -35.19 -24.29
C ASN A 139 -24.98 -34.36 -23.82
N VAL A 140 -25.19 -33.45 -22.88
CA VAL A 140 -24.14 -32.67 -22.24
C VAL A 140 -23.55 -33.53 -21.13
N GLN A 141 -22.29 -33.92 -21.29
CA GLN A 141 -21.53 -34.60 -20.25
C GLN A 141 -21.55 -33.78 -18.95
N PRO A 142 -21.60 -34.43 -17.78
CA PRO A 142 -21.52 -33.74 -16.50
C PRO A 142 -20.14 -33.08 -16.40
N MET A 143 -20.08 -31.78 -16.68
CA MET A 143 -18.98 -30.97 -16.18
C MET A 143 -19.04 -31.05 -14.66
N ASN A 144 -17.99 -31.60 -14.06
CA ASN A 144 -17.73 -31.52 -12.63
C ASN A 144 -17.69 -30.05 -12.24
N THR A 145 -18.86 -29.52 -11.90
CA THR A 145 -18.99 -28.22 -11.27
C THR A 145 -18.45 -28.43 -9.88
N ILE A 146 -17.20 -28.03 -9.66
CA ILE A 146 -16.65 -27.90 -8.33
C ILE A 146 -17.57 -26.91 -7.62
N VAL A 147 -18.47 -27.43 -6.80
CA VAL A 147 -19.37 -26.64 -5.97
C VAL A 147 -18.48 -25.95 -4.93
N LEU A 148 -18.02 -24.75 -5.26
CA LEU A 148 -17.38 -23.86 -4.30
C LEU A 148 -18.39 -23.62 -3.17
N PRO A 149 -18.06 -23.91 -1.90
CA PRO A 149 -18.98 -23.65 -0.81
C PRO A 149 -19.31 -22.15 -0.75
N PRO A 150 -20.59 -21.76 -0.77
CA PRO A 150 -20.98 -20.37 -0.69
C PRO A 150 -20.92 -19.94 0.78
N THR A 151 -19.96 -19.08 1.13
CA THR A 151 -20.06 -18.01 2.17
C THR A 151 -18.71 -17.31 2.32
N THR A 152 -18.21 -16.64 1.28
CA THR A 152 -17.19 -15.61 1.51
C THR A 152 -17.94 -14.40 2.06
N SER A 153 -17.87 -14.18 3.37
CA SER A 153 -18.36 -12.94 3.97
C SER A 153 -17.81 -11.76 3.17
N LEU A 154 -18.67 -10.80 2.82
CA LEU A 154 -18.27 -9.59 2.11
C LEU A 154 -17.03 -9.00 2.78
N PRO A 155 -15.88 -8.87 2.09
CA PRO A 155 -14.67 -8.34 2.70
C PRO A 155 -14.92 -6.89 3.11
N THR A 156 -14.68 -6.56 4.37
CA THR A 156 -14.83 -5.19 4.88
C THR A 156 -13.53 -4.67 5.45
N PHE A 157 -13.32 -3.36 5.38
CA PHE A 157 -12.18 -2.67 5.99
C PHE A 157 -12.66 -1.41 6.71
N SER A 158 -12.36 -1.31 8.00
CA SER A 158 -12.77 -0.20 8.87
C SER A 158 -11.70 0.88 9.05
N GLY A 159 -10.44 0.60 8.68
CA GLY A 159 -9.32 1.51 8.87
C GLY A 159 -8.52 1.24 10.16
N LYS A 160 -8.92 0.25 10.95
CA LYS A 160 -8.29 -0.07 12.25
C LYS A 160 -6.85 -0.52 12.07
N TYR A 161 -6.01 -0.23 13.06
CA TYR A 161 -4.58 -0.59 13.05
C TYR A 161 -4.33 -2.10 13.05
N THR A 162 -5.28 -2.89 13.53
CA THR A 162 -5.23 -4.36 13.51
C THR A 162 -5.54 -4.95 12.13
N GLU A 163 -6.12 -4.17 11.22
CA GLU A 163 -6.44 -4.59 9.86
C GLU A 163 -5.24 -4.46 8.92
N ARG A 164 -5.22 -5.30 7.89
CA ARG A 164 -4.12 -5.39 6.92
C ARG A 164 -4.55 -4.85 5.56
N PRO A 165 -4.11 -3.66 5.17
CA PRO A 165 -4.66 -2.95 4.02
C PRO A 165 -4.36 -3.66 2.70
N ARG A 166 -3.16 -4.24 2.49
CA ARG A 166 -2.88 -4.99 1.24
C ARG A 166 -3.68 -6.27 1.19
N GLN A 167 -3.78 -7.00 2.30
CA GLN A 167 -4.63 -8.19 2.35
C GLN A 167 -6.10 -7.89 2.04
N PHE A 168 -6.61 -6.77 2.53
CA PHE A 168 -7.95 -6.32 2.19
C PHE A 168 -8.10 -6.09 0.68
N LEU A 169 -7.17 -5.36 0.06
CA LEU A 169 -7.20 -5.10 -1.39
C LEU A 169 -7.16 -6.39 -2.22
N ILE A 170 -6.33 -7.37 -1.83
CA ILE A 170 -6.29 -8.68 -2.50
C ILE A 170 -7.65 -9.39 -2.39
N ARG A 171 -8.24 -9.42 -1.18
CA ARG A 171 -9.53 -10.07 -0.95
C ARG A 171 -10.67 -9.37 -1.70
N VAL A 172 -10.65 -8.04 -1.77
CA VAL A 172 -11.69 -7.27 -2.45
C VAL A 172 -11.63 -7.47 -3.97
N GLU A 173 -10.42 -7.48 -4.54
CA GLU A 173 -10.23 -7.74 -5.98
C GLU A 173 -10.64 -9.17 -6.33
N GLU A 174 -10.25 -10.15 -5.50
CA GLU A 174 -10.64 -11.55 -5.68
C GLU A 174 -12.15 -11.74 -5.58
N TYR A 175 -12.79 -11.16 -4.55
CA TYR A 175 -14.23 -11.23 -4.36
C TYR A 175 -14.99 -10.58 -5.51
N ALA A 176 -14.60 -9.37 -5.89
CA ALA A 176 -15.25 -8.63 -6.97
C ALA A 176 -15.14 -9.38 -8.30
N ARG A 177 -13.99 -9.99 -8.58
CA ARG A 177 -13.74 -10.79 -9.78
C ARG A 177 -14.53 -12.10 -9.79
N THR A 178 -14.54 -12.84 -8.69
CA THR A 178 -15.11 -14.20 -8.65
C THR A 178 -16.61 -14.21 -8.38
N VAL A 179 -17.10 -13.35 -7.49
CA VAL A 179 -18.51 -13.34 -7.07
C VAL A 179 -19.34 -12.44 -7.98
N ASN A 180 -18.83 -11.24 -8.27
CA ASN A 180 -19.60 -10.23 -9.01
C ASN A 180 -19.19 -10.09 -10.47
N SER A 181 -18.09 -10.73 -10.90
CA SER A 181 -17.49 -10.54 -12.24
C SER A 181 -17.21 -9.08 -12.58
N TRP A 182 -16.85 -8.27 -11.58
CA TRP A 182 -16.58 -6.85 -11.77
C TRP A 182 -15.24 -6.63 -12.45
N SER A 183 -15.22 -5.71 -13.42
CA SER A 183 -13.97 -5.14 -13.95
C SER A 183 -13.34 -4.23 -12.89
N ARG A 184 -12.06 -3.89 -13.07
CA ARG A 184 -11.37 -2.92 -12.18
C ARG A 184 -12.04 -1.54 -12.17
N GLU A 185 -12.63 -1.14 -13.29
CA GLU A 185 -13.37 0.13 -13.37
C GLU A 185 -14.66 0.05 -12.54
N THR A 186 -15.42 -1.04 -12.66
CA THR A 186 -16.62 -1.27 -11.84
C THR A 186 -16.27 -1.38 -10.36
N LEU A 187 -15.16 -2.07 -10.03
CA LEU A 187 -14.64 -2.17 -8.67
C LEU A 187 -14.32 -0.81 -8.07
N LEU A 188 -13.64 0.07 -8.82
CA LEU A 188 -13.36 1.43 -8.36
C LEU A 188 -14.63 2.21 -8.03
N ARG A 189 -15.68 2.08 -8.84
CA ARG A 189 -16.99 2.73 -8.61
C ARG A 189 -17.74 2.12 -7.42
N GLY A 190 -17.52 0.83 -7.14
CA GLY A 190 -18.19 0.07 -6.08
C GLY A 190 -17.41 -0.06 -4.77
N ILE A 191 -16.16 0.43 -4.69
CA ILE A 191 -15.25 0.14 -3.58
C ILE A 191 -15.78 0.61 -2.22
N SER A 192 -16.58 1.68 -2.22
CA SER A 192 -17.25 2.23 -1.03
C SER A 192 -18.08 1.20 -0.26
N GLN A 193 -18.61 0.17 -0.92
CA GLN A 193 -19.43 -0.87 -0.30
C GLN A 193 -18.63 -1.76 0.67
N PHE A 194 -17.32 -1.86 0.45
CA PHE A 194 -16.40 -2.67 1.24
C PHE A 194 -15.70 -1.86 2.35
N LEU A 195 -15.92 -0.55 2.39
CA LEU A 195 -15.33 0.33 3.40
C LEU A 195 -16.34 0.59 4.53
N LYS A 196 -15.82 0.72 5.75
CA LYS A 196 -16.55 1.03 6.98
C LYS A 196 -15.80 2.08 7.78
N ASP A 197 -16.48 2.70 8.75
CA ASP A 197 -15.91 3.60 9.75
C ASP A 197 -14.94 4.63 9.13
N ASP A 198 -13.73 4.79 9.70
CA ASP A 198 -12.70 5.74 9.28
C ASP A 198 -12.30 5.57 7.81
N ALA A 199 -12.31 4.34 7.30
CA ALA A 199 -11.96 4.07 5.91
C ALA A 199 -13.02 4.57 4.92
N PHE A 200 -14.29 4.43 5.27
CA PHE A 200 -15.38 4.97 4.47
C PHE A 200 -15.39 6.51 4.53
N GLU A 201 -15.16 7.08 5.71
CA GLU A 201 -15.07 8.54 5.86
C GLU A 201 -13.93 9.13 5.03
N TRP A 202 -12.74 8.53 5.08
CA TRP A 202 -11.62 8.91 4.22
C TRP A 202 -11.98 8.85 2.73
N TYR A 203 -12.68 7.80 2.29
CA TYR A 203 -13.10 7.69 0.89
C TYR A 203 -14.08 8.82 0.50
N CYS A 204 -15.00 9.18 1.38
CA CYS A 204 -15.88 10.33 1.17
C CYS A 204 -15.09 11.64 1.06
N GLN A 205 -14.00 11.81 1.83
CA GLN A 205 -13.15 13.01 1.75
C GLN A 205 -12.48 13.19 0.39
N LEU A 206 -12.13 12.11 -0.32
CA LEU A 206 -11.51 12.17 -1.65
C LEU A 206 -12.36 12.90 -2.69
N TYR A 207 -13.69 12.92 -2.52
CA TYR A 207 -14.60 13.66 -3.39
C TYR A 207 -14.55 15.16 -3.12
N TYR A 208 -14.37 15.56 -1.86
CA TYR A 208 -14.32 16.98 -1.48
C TYR A 208 -12.98 17.63 -1.82
N THR A 209 -11.89 16.86 -1.82
CA THR A 209 -10.53 17.35 -2.08
C THR A 209 -10.13 17.35 -3.56
N ASN A 210 -11.03 16.94 -4.47
CA ASN A 210 -10.73 16.74 -5.90
C ASN A 210 -9.54 15.78 -6.15
N THR A 211 -9.23 14.89 -5.21
CA THR A 211 -8.15 13.88 -5.34
C THR A 211 -8.70 12.51 -5.71
N THR A 212 -9.88 12.45 -6.31
CA THR A 212 -10.55 11.20 -6.65
C THR A 212 -9.68 10.38 -7.61
N PRO A 213 -9.34 9.13 -7.27
CA PRO A 213 -8.49 8.30 -8.12
C PRO A 213 -9.18 7.99 -9.46
N VAL A 214 -8.42 8.12 -10.56
CA VAL A 214 -8.92 7.92 -11.93
C VAL A 214 -9.04 6.44 -12.29
N ASP A 215 -8.18 5.62 -11.70
CA ASP A 215 -8.13 4.17 -11.92
C ASP A 215 -7.86 3.41 -10.62
N TRP A 216 -7.98 2.07 -10.69
CA TRP A 216 -7.79 1.20 -9.54
C TRP A 216 -6.36 1.28 -8.96
N ASN A 217 -5.33 1.46 -9.78
CA ASN A 217 -3.96 1.51 -9.30
C ASN A 217 -3.72 2.81 -8.50
N GLN A 218 -4.24 3.93 -8.98
CA GLN A 218 -4.21 5.19 -8.23
C GLN A 218 -4.95 5.07 -6.90
N PHE A 219 -6.11 4.41 -6.89
CA PHE A 219 -6.83 4.13 -5.64
C PHE A 219 -5.97 3.29 -4.68
N VAL A 220 -5.36 2.21 -5.16
CA VAL A 220 -4.47 1.35 -4.34
C VAL A 220 -3.32 2.15 -3.75
N VAL A 221 -2.65 3.00 -4.54
CA VAL A 221 -1.56 3.85 -4.06
C VAL A 221 -2.03 4.81 -2.97
N GLN A 222 -3.13 5.53 -3.19
CA GLN A 222 -3.67 6.47 -2.20
C GLN A 222 -4.16 5.77 -0.93
N PHE A 223 -4.84 4.62 -1.09
CA PHE A 223 -5.34 3.81 0.01
C PHE A 223 -4.19 3.30 0.89
N LEU A 224 -3.12 2.79 0.28
CA LEU A 224 -1.93 2.36 1.03
C LEU A 224 -1.22 3.55 1.66
N ALA A 225 -1.07 4.69 0.97
CA ALA A 225 -0.47 5.87 1.57
C ALA A 225 -1.24 6.35 2.82
N GLN A 226 -2.58 6.25 2.80
CA GLN A 226 -3.41 6.60 3.95
C GLN A 226 -3.33 5.59 5.10
N PHE A 227 -3.51 4.30 4.79
CA PHE A 227 -3.69 3.27 5.81
C PHE A 227 -2.41 2.50 6.17
N HIS A 228 -1.29 2.79 5.51
CA HIS A 228 0.04 2.24 5.81
C HIS A 228 0.89 3.28 6.56
N SER A 229 0.37 3.78 7.69
CA SER A 229 1.06 4.82 8.47
C SER A 229 2.44 4.35 8.98
N PRO A 230 3.39 5.27 9.22
CA PRO A 230 4.72 4.92 9.75
C PRO A 230 4.65 4.13 11.06
N ILE A 231 3.67 4.43 11.92
CA ILE A 231 3.42 3.70 13.16
C ILE A 231 3.04 2.24 12.86
N ARG A 232 2.16 2.02 11.88
CA ARG A 232 1.77 0.67 11.45
C ARG A 232 2.94 -0.08 10.84
N ALA A 233 3.76 0.60 10.02
CA ALA A 233 4.98 0.02 9.46
C ALA A 233 5.94 -0.45 10.57
N ALA A 234 6.17 0.38 11.60
CA ALA A 234 7.00 0.00 12.74
C ALA A 234 6.42 -1.18 13.55
N GLN A 235 5.11 -1.22 13.77
CA GLN A 235 4.45 -2.34 14.45
C GLN A 235 4.56 -3.64 13.64
N GLN A 236 4.40 -3.56 12.33
CA GLN A 236 4.53 -4.71 11.45
C GLN A 236 5.98 -5.19 11.34
N GLU A 237 6.96 -4.28 11.35
CA GLU A 237 8.39 -4.64 11.43
C GLU A 237 8.69 -5.36 12.75
N GLN A 238 8.15 -4.87 13.87
CA GLN A 238 8.28 -5.56 15.15
C GLN A 238 7.65 -6.96 15.09
N ALA A 239 6.41 -7.07 14.56
CA ALA A 239 5.74 -8.35 14.38
C ALA A 239 6.52 -9.28 13.44
N TRP A 240 7.18 -8.73 12.43
CA TRP A 240 8.07 -9.46 11.55
C TRP A 240 9.28 -9.99 12.31
N ILE A 241 10.00 -9.15 13.05
CA ILE A 241 11.18 -9.52 13.86
C ILE A 241 10.83 -10.65 14.82
N GLU A 242 9.71 -10.51 15.55
CA GLU A 242 9.22 -11.47 16.54
C GLU A 242 8.60 -12.73 15.93
N CYS A 243 8.23 -12.72 14.65
CA CYS A 243 7.62 -13.85 13.98
C CYS A 243 8.59 -15.04 13.93
N LYS A 244 8.42 -15.99 14.84
CA LYS A 244 9.07 -17.30 14.81
C LYS A 244 8.01 -18.38 14.78
N GLN A 245 8.34 -19.54 14.25
CA GLN A 245 7.43 -20.68 14.28
C GLN A 245 7.22 -21.14 15.73
N PHE A 246 5.96 -21.29 16.15
CA PHE A 246 5.65 -21.79 17.49
C PHE A 246 5.86 -23.30 17.60
N GLU A 247 6.07 -23.82 18.81
CA GLU A 247 6.29 -25.26 19.04
C GLU A 247 5.10 -26.12 18.60
N SER A 248 3.89 -25.62 18.80
CA SER A 248 2.63 -26.29 18.43
C SER A 248 2.17 -25.99 17.00
N GLU A 249 2.89 -25.16 16.25
CA GLU A 249 2.46 -24.69 14.93
C GLU A 249 3.04 -25.57 13.82
N THR A 250 2.15 -26.10 12.98
CA THR A 250 2.53 -26.85 11.78
C THR A 250 3.24 -25.94 10.77
N ILE A 251 4.06 -26.51 9.90
CA ILE A 251 4.80 -25.75 8.88
C ILE A 251 3.83 -24.98 7.97
N ASN A 252 2.71 -25.57 7.57
CA ASN A 252 1.69 -24.91 6.75
C ASN A 252 1.06 -23.69 7.44
N GLN A 253 0.69 -23.82 8.72
CA GLN A 253 0.16 -22.69 9.49
C GLN A 253 1.20 -21.57 9.60
N PHE A 254 2.46 -21.94 9.85
CA PHE A 254 3.56 -20.99 9.96
C PHE A 254 3.83 -20.26 8.63
N VAL A 255 3.89 -21.00 7.52
CA VAL A 255 4.08 -20.43 6.17
C VAL A 255 2.97 -19.43 5.84
N ILE A 256 1.71 -19.79 6.10
CA ILE A 256 0.56 -18.89 5.87
C ILE A 256 0.71 -17.62 6.70
N ARG A 257 1.04 -17.75 7.99
CA ARG A 257 1.19 -16.60 8.90
C ARG A 257 2.39 -15.73 8.53
N LEU A 258 3.54 -16.32 8.22
CA LEU A 258 4.75 -15.61 7.84
C LEU A 258 4.56 -14.90 6.49
N ARG A 259 4.00 -15.57 5.49
CA ARG A 259 3.70 -14.99 4.16
C ARG A 259 2.76 -13.80 4.28
N SER A 260 1.76 -13.92 5.16
CA SER A 260 0.80 -12.87 5.47
C SER A 260 1.44 -11.62 6.07
N ILE A 261 2.55 -11.74 6.81
CA ILE A 261 3.32 -10.59 7.34
C ILE A 261 4.32 -10.08 6.29
N TRP A 262 5.00 -10.99 5.60
CA TRP A 262 6.00 -10.70 4.57
C TRP A 262 5.43 -9.84 3.43
N LEU A 263 4.26 -10.18 2.90
CA LEU A 263 3.61 -9.40 1.83
C LEU A 263 3.28 -7.95 2.23
N GLU A 264 3.12 -7.67 3.52
CA GLU A 264 2.88 -6.32 4.02
C GLU A 264 4.19 -5.55 4.20
N GLN A 265 5.26 -6.23 4.64
CA GLN A 265 6.54 -5.61 4.95
C GLN A 265 7.46 -5.45 3.75
N LYS A 266 7.42 -6.42 2.83
CA LYS A 266 8.38 -6.58 1.73
C LYS A 266 7.64 -6.80 0.40
N PRO A 267 6.82 -5.83 -0.04
CA PRO A 267 5.98 -5.99 -1.23
C PRO A 267 6.79 -6.15 -2.53
N ASP A 268 8.05 -5.71 -2.54
CA ASP A 268 8.92 -5.73 -3.72
C ASP A 268 9.85 -6.97 -3.76
N GLU A 269 9.85 -7.79 -2.71
CA GLU A 269 10.65 -9.01 -2.65
C GLU A 269 9.97 -10.16 -3.43
N LEU A 270 10.78 -11.06 -3.97
CA LEU A 270 10.28 -12.22 -4.72
C LEU A 270 10.04 -13.42 -3.80
N GLU A 271 9.30 -14.42 -4.29
CA GLU A 271 9.02 -15.66 -3.54
C GLU A 271 10.31 -16.42 -3.16
N SER A 272 11.38 -16.26 -3.93
CA SER A 272 12.71 -16.78 -3.57
C SER A 272 13.28 -16.13 -2.31
N ASP A 273 12.99 -14.84 -2.07
CA ASP A 273 13.43 -14.13 -0.87
C ASP A 273 12.57 -14.51 0.33
N PHE A 274 11.26 -14.68 0.13
CA PHE A 274 10.37 -15.27 1.13
C PHE A 274 10.91 -16.62 1.64
N THR A 275 11.36 -17.48 0.72
CA THR A 275 11.91 -18.79 1.07
C THR A 275 13.15 -18.67 1.96
N LYS A 276 14.06 -17.71 1.68
CA LYS A 276 15.22 -17.42 2.54
C LYS A 276 14.76 -16.99 3.94
N HIS A 277 13.77 -16.10 4.02
CA HIS A 277 13.22 -15.65 5.29
C HIS A 277 12.56 -16.78 6.07
N LEU A 278 11.82 -17.67 5.41
CA LEU A 278 11.21 -18.84 6.01
C LEU A 278 12.25 -19.70 6.72
N PHE A 279 13.36 -20.06 6.06
CA PHE A 279 14.45 -20.83 6.67
C PHE A 279 15.07 -20.14 7.88
N CYS A 280 15.18 -18.80 7.88
CA CYS A 280 15.71 -18.06 9.04
C CYS A 280 14.73 -17.99 10.23
N LYS A 281 13.43 -18.15 9.98
CA LYS A 281 12.37 -17.95 10.99
C LYS A 281 11.77 -19.28 11.50
N MET A 282 12.03 -20.38 10.80
CA MET A 282 11.66 -21.74 11.20
C MET A 282 12.43 -22.23 12.44
N ARG A 283 11.83 -23.18 13.16
CA ARG A 283 12.50 -23.82 14.31
C ARG A 283 13.61 -24.76 13.83
N SER A 284 14.68 -24.88 14.63
CA SER A 284 15.87 -25.66 14.28
C SER A 284 15.62 -27.16 14.16
N ASP A 285 14.68 -27.70 14.92
CA ASP A 285 14.26 -29.11 14.85
C ASP A 285 13.60 -29.42 13.50
N MET A 286 12.70 -28.55 13.03
CA MET A 286 12.08 -28.66 11.71
C MET A 286 13.11 -28.53 10.59
N LEU A 287 14.05 -27.60 10.71
CA LEU A 287 15.15 -27.48 9.74
C LEU A 287 16.01 -28.75 9.66
N THR A 288 16.21 -29.44 10.78
CA THR A 288 16.96 -30.70 10.82
C THR A 288 16.17 -31.83 10.19
N LEU A 289 14.85 -31.86 10.41
CA LEU A 289 13.97 -32.88 9.86
C LEU A 289 13.85 -32.80 8.34
N MET A 290 13.72 -31.58 7.82
CA MET A 290 13.39 -31.40 6.41
C MET A 290 14.52 -31.81 5.46
N ASN A 291 15.79 -31.90 5.89
CA ASN A 291 16.96 -32.25 5.05
C ASN A 291 17.03 -31.54 3.66
N SER A 292 16.20 -30.51 3.44
CA SER A 292 16.03 -29.84 2.16
C SER A 292 17.22 -28.94 1.93
N SER A 293 17.66 -28.86 0.68
CA SER A 293 18.61 -27.82 0.31
C SER A 293 17.94 -26.45 0.49
N ARG A 294 18.72 -25.43 0.89
CA ARG A 294 18.26 -24.03 1.01
C ARG A 294 17.77 -23.43 -0.31
N SER A 295 17.82 -24.17 -1.42
CA SER A 295 17.35 -23.77 -2.75
C SER A 295 16.03 -24.46 -3.16
N SER A 296 15.37 -25.15 -2.24
CA SER A 296 14.09 -25.82 -2.52
C SER A 296 12.97 -24.80 -2.73
N SER A 297 12.05 -25.08 -3.65
CA SER A 297 10.85 -24.23 -3.84
C SER A 297 9.93 -24.33 -2.64
N LEU A 298 9.07 -23.32 -2.45
CA LEU A 298 8.09 -23.31 -1.36
C LEU A 298 7.18 -24.55 -1.39
N ASP A 299 6.76 -24.99 -2.59
CA ASP A 299 5.96 -26.20 -2.75
C ASP A 299 6.72 -27.46 -2.32
N GLY A 300 8.02 -27.53 -2.63
CA GLY A 300 8.88 -28.63 -2.19
C GLY A 300 8.97 -28.70 -0.66
N ILE A 301 9.11 -27.54 -0.01
CA ILE A 301 9.15 -27.43 1.45
C ILE A 301 7.81 -27.88 2.07
N ILE A 302 6.68 -27.49 1.48
CA ILE A 302 5.35 -27.87 1.99
C ILE A 302 5.08 -29.37 1.84
N ILE A 303 5.56 -30.00 0.76
CA ILE A 303 5.36 -31.43 0.52
C ILE A 303 6.26 -32.29 1.42
N GLU A 304 7.44 -31.79 1.78
CA GLU A 304 8.42 -32.51 2.61
C GLU A 304 8.15 -32.39 4.13
N ALA A 305 7.38 -31.38 4.52
CA ALA A 305 6.97 -31.03 5.89
C ALA A 305 5.81 -31.87 6.44
#